data_AF-A0A972GW34-F1
#
_entry.id   AF-A0A972GW34-F1
#
_cell.length_a   1.000
_cell.length_b   1.000
_cell.length_c   1.000
_cell.angle_alpha   90.00
_cell.angle_beta   90.00
_cell.angle_gamma   90.00
#
_symmetry.space_group_name_H-M   'P 1'
#
loop_
_entity.id
_entity.type
_entity.pdbx_description
1 polymer ?
#
loop_
_entity_poly.entity_id
_entity_poly.type
_entity_poly.pdbx_seq_one_letter_code
_entity_poly.pdbx_strand_id
1 'polypeptide(L)'
;MQEIKFRKWLEDKGYDTGTVKSRIYNCQRICEFEGNIDHHYEIDKCKTLLPKLEYSTDDERNGLPARHNIPINGVIRTGTATFKQALKLYISFLVEGNSKAIGLTPLTNTFDQSDTSKVKEATAIDSYALFLHHFNIDNTDFYNFGIKNTIFANITIANTQWESLKNKLVSNQQLAIRGYGRQGINTALYLELYEYLFNNNKIIQDPTNNNAPRRNIQSATGYAINKNIFNYQCSHVFGKTKNPLLFEAVWNICLIPKMYDPLTGHETTGDWPREFQGLFHKYVFEYFKAFIDDFNNFILSHNIESRINHFVTKFLTKYDSKLLMNFKEDALSEWAMIK
;
A
#
# COMPACT_ATOMS: atom_id res chain seq x y z
N MET A 1 -18.30 -35.90 3.66
CA MET A 1 -19.06 -34.64 3.63
C MET A 1 -19.99 -34.58 4.82
N GLN A 2 -20.08 -33.43 5.47
CA GLN A 2 -21.01 -33.04 6.53
C GLN A 2 -22.42 -32.79 5.96
N GLU A 3 -23.04 -33.82 5.38
CA GLU A 3 -24.29 -33.71 4.62
C GLU A 3 -25.42 -32.99 5.36
N ILE A 4 -25.72 -33.41 6.60
CA ILE A 4 -26.83 -32.86 7.39
C ILE A 4 -26.63 -31.35 7.64
N LYS A 5 -25.40 -30.94 7.96
CA LYS A 5 -25.07 -29.54 8.22
C LYS A 5 -25.09 -28.71 6.94
N PHE A 6 -24.61 -29.27 5.83
CA PHE A 6 -24.64 -28.59 4.54
C PHE A 6 -26.08 -28.41 4.02
N ARG A 7 -26.93 -29.42 4.20
CA ARG A 7 -28.37 -29.33 3.89
C ARG A 7 -29.01 -28.15 4.61
N LYS A 8 -28.85 -28.10 5.93
CA LYS A 8 -29.39 -27.01 6.74
C LYS A 8 -28.83 -25.66 6.32
N TRP A 9 -27.52 -25.57 6.03
CA TRP A 9 -26.91 -24.32 5.55
C TRP A 9 -27.50 -23.83 4.22
N LEU A 10 -27.82 -24.73 3.28
CA LEU A 10 -28.49 -24.34 2.04
C LEU A 10 -29.94 -23.88 2.29
N GLU A 11 -30.66 -24.55 3.19
CA GLU A 11 -32.03 -24.16 3.58
C GLU A 11 -32.03 -22.77 4.26
N ASP A 12 -31.08 -22.51 5.17
CA ASP A 12 -30.90 -21.23 5.87
C ASP A 12 -30.53 -20.09 4.90
N LYS A 13 -29.89 -20.40 3.76
CA LYS A 13 -29.59 -19.43 2.67
C LYS A 13 -30.79 -19.17 1.74
N GLY A 14 -31.92 -19.83 1.96
CA GLY A 14 -33.14 -19.63 1.17
C GLY A 14 -33.20 -20.39 -0.16
N TYR A 15 -32.37 -21.42 -0.35
CA TYR A 15 -32.48 -22.28 -1.54
C TYR A 15 -33.75 -23.15 -1.48
N ASP A 16 -34.41 -23.36 -2.62
CA ASP A 16 -35.57 -24.22 -2.70
C ASP A 16 -35.21 -25.71 -2.48
N THR A 17 -36.19 -26.50 -2.07
CA THR A 17 -35.99 -27.91 -1.71
C THR A 17 -35.46 -28.77 -2.87
N GLY A 18 -35.79 -28.44 -4.12
CA GLY A 18 -35.29 -29.13 -5.31
C GLY A 18 -33.80 -28.84 -5.54
N THR A 19 -33.41 -27.57 -5.44
CA THR A 19 -32.00 -27.16 -5.51
C THR A 19 -31.17 -27.77 -4.39
N VAL A 20 -31.68 -27.76 -3.14
CA VAL A 20 -31.00 -28.39 -1.99
C VAL A 20 -30.72 -29.86 -2.25
N LYS A 21 -31.74 -30.64 -2.65
CA LYS A 21 -31.59 -32.08 -2.97
C LYS A 21 -30.57 -32.30 -4.08
N SER A 22 -30.63 -31.51 -5.16
CA SER A 22 -29.70 -31.60 -6.28
C SER A 22 -28.25 -31.31 -5.86
N ARG A 23 -27.99 -30.27 -5.06
CA ARG A 23 -26.62 -29.92 -4.62
C ARG A 23 -26.03 -30.97 -3.69
N ILE A 24 -26.84 -31.56 -2.81
CA ILE A 24 -26.40 -32.65 -1.94
C ILE A 24 -26.05 -33.88 -2.76
N TYR A 25 -26.94 -34.29 -3.67
CA TYR A 25 -26.70 -35.43 -4.55
C TYR A 25 -25.42 -35.27 -5.37
N ASN A 26 -25.19 -34.09 -5.94
CA ASN A 26 -23.97 -33.81 -6.69
C ASN A 26 -22.69 -33.89 -5.83
N CYS A 27 -22.74 -33.42 -4.57
CA CYS A 27 -21.62 -33.56 -3.65
C CYS A 27 -21.38 -35.03 -3.22
N GLN A 28 -22.44 -35.81 -3.04
CA GLN A 28 -22.34 -37.25 -2.77
C GLN A 28 -21.67 -37.98 -3.93
N ARG A 29 -22.04 -37.66 -5.17
CA ARG A 29 -21.39 -38.20 -6.38
C ARG A 29 -19.90 -37.85 -6.44
N ILE A 30 -19.52 -36.61 -6.11
CA ILE A 30 -18.10 -36.26 -6.01
C ILE A 30 -17.41 -37.11 -4.94
N CYS A 31 -18.02 -37.29 -3.77
CA CYS A 31 -17.46 -38.14 -2.71
C CYS A 31 -17.28 -39.61 -3.16
N GLU A 32 -18.22 -40.12 -3.95
CA GLU A 32 -18.24 -41.49 -4.45
C GLU A 32 -17.05 -41.78 -5.40
N PHE A 33 -16.71 -40.86 -6.31
CA PHE A 33 -15.69 -41.11 -7.36
C PHE A 33 -14.35 -40.40 -7.15
N GLU A 34 -14.33 -39.29 -6.42
CA GLU A 34 -13.11 -38.52 -6.19
C GLU A 34 -12.65 -38.56 -4.72
N GLY A 35 -13.43 -39.20 -3.83
CA GLY A 35 -13.13 -39.28 -2.40
C GLY A 35 -13.75 -38.16 -1.58
N ASN A 36 -13.74 -38.33 -0.26
CA ASN A 36 -14.48 -37.46 0.67
C ASN A 36 -14.04 -35.98 0.57
N ILE A 37 -14.99 -35.09 0.25
CA ILE A 37 -14.73 -33.65 0.10
C ILE A 37 -14.17 -33.01 1.38
N ASP A 38 -14.57 -33.45 2.57
CA ASP A 38 -14.02 -32.91 3.83
C ASP A 38 -12.51 -33.15 3.92
N HIS A 39 -12.07 -34.34 3.51
CA HIS A 39 -10.66 -34.73 3.52
C HIS A 39 -9.85 -33.94 2.48
N HIS A 40 -10.38 -33.75 1.28
CA HIS A 40 -9.77 -32.87 0.26
C HIS A 40 -9.65 -31.43 0.77
N TYR A 41 -10.66 -30.95 1.49
CA TYR A 41 -10.62 -29.60 2.07
C TYR A 41 -9.59 -29.48 3.21
N GLU A 42 -9.39 -30.52 4.01
CA GLU A 42 -8.36 -30.58 5.04
C GLU A 42 -6.94 -30.52 4.45
N ILE A 43 -6.69 -31.30 3.38
CA ILE A 43 -5.37 -31.39 2.76
C ILE A 43 -4.95 -30.07 2.09
N ASP A 44 -5.78 -29.52 1.20
CA ASP A 44 -5.37 -28.39 0.37
C ASP A 44 -6.47 -27.38 0.06
N LYS A 45 -7.59 -27.43 0.79
CA LYS A 45 -8.79 -26.61 0.53
C LYS A 45 -9.40 -26.90 -0.85
N CYS A 46 -9.34 -28.15 -1.29
CA CYS A 46 -9.81 -28.64 -2.59
C CYS A 46 -9.09 -28.05 -3.80
N LYS A 47 -7.87 -27.52 -3.65
CA LYS A 47 -7.10 -26.90 -4.74
C LYS A 47 -6.70 -27.91 -5.82
N THR A 48 -6.48 -29.17 -5.48
CA THR A 48 -6.24 -30.25 -6.45
C THR A 48 -7.53 -30.82 -7.04
N LEU A 49 -8.64 -30.84 -6.28
CA LEU A 49 -9.91 -31.39 -6.73
C LEU A 49 -10.68 -30.43 -7.67
N LEU A 50 -10.65 -29.12 -7.44
CA LEU A 50 -11.40 -28.14 -8.24
C LEU A 50 -11.00 -28.15 -9.74
N PRO A 51 -9.70 -28.19 -10.10
CA PRO A 51 -9.26 -28.26 -11.50
C PRO A 51 -9.68 -29.53 -12.25
N LYS A 52 -9.93 -30.63 -11.54
CA LYS A 52 -10.49 -31.85 -12.16
C LYS A 52 -11.92 -31.67 -12.63
N LEU A 53 -12.66 -30.74 -12.02
CA LEU A 53 -14.02 -30.36 -12.41
C LEU A 53 -14.03 -29.17 -13.38
N GLU A 54 -12.96 -28.98 -14.15
CA GLU A 54 -12.91 -28.00 -15.24
C GLU A 54 -12.97 -28.70 -16.59
N TYR A 55 -13.88 -28.21 -17.42
CA TYR A 55 -14.09 -28.71 -18.77
C TYR A 55 -14.57 -27.55 -19.64
N SER A 56 -13.74 -27.13 -20.58
CA SER A 56 -13.94 -25.95 -21.42
C SER A 56 -14.71 -26.29 -22.71
N THR A 57 -15.14 -25.24 -23.41
CA THR A 57 -15.72 -25.39 -24.76
C THR A 57 -14.70 -25.95 -25.76
N ASP A 58 -13.41 -25.68 -25.56
CA ASP A 58 -12.35 -26.22 -26.42
C ASP A 58 -12.11 -27.70 -26.11
N ASP A 59 -12.19 -28.12 -24.84
CA ASP A 59 -12.14 -29.55 -24.48
C ASP A 59 -13.32 -30.31 -25.12
N GLU A 60 -14.52 -29.72 -25.12
CA GLU A 60 -15.72 -30.26 -25.78
C GLU A 60 -15.53 -30.35 -27.30
N ARG A 61 -15.02 -29.28 -27.93
CA ARG A 61 -14.77 -29.23 -29.38
C ARG A 61 -13.74 -30.26 -29.84
N ASN A 62 -12.74 -30.53 -29.00
CA ASN A 62 -11.67 -31.50 -29.28
C ASN A 62 -12.00 -32.92 -28.79
N GLY A 63 -13.19 -33.16 -28.22
CA GLY A 63 -13.60 -34.49 -27.77
C GLY A 63 -12.74 -35.08 -26.65
N LEU A 64 -12.15 -34.24 -25.79
CA LEU A 64 -11.29 -34.70 -24.71
C LEU A 64 -12.11 -35.39 -23.60
N PRO A 65 -11.54 -36.35 -22.84
CA PRO A 65 -12.23 -36.92 -21.70
C PRO A 65 -12.29 -35.90 -20.53
N ALA A 66 -13.28 -36.05 -19.65
CA ALA A 66 -13.31 -35.32 -18.39
C ALA A 66 -12.08 -35.68 -17.53
N ARG A 67 -11.59 -34.71 -16.74
CA ARG A 67 -10.42 -34.90 -15.85
C ARG A 67 -10.78 -35.58 -14.52
N HIS A 68 -12.05 -35.97 -14.36
CA HIS A 68 -12.61 -36.61 -13.18
C HIS A 68 -13.21 -37.97 -13.54
N ASN A 69 -13.38 -38.82 -12.54
CA ASN A 69 -13.91 -40.18 -12.68
C ASN A 69 -15.44 -40.27 -12.57
N ILE A 70 -16.14 -39.15 -12.33
CA ILE A 70 -17.60 -39.14 -12.16
C ILE A 70 -18.30 -39.43 -13.50
N PRO A 71 -19.13 -40.50 -13.61
CA PRO A 71 -19.90 -40.80 -14.80
C PRO A 71 -20.97 -39.73 -15.07
N ILE A 72 -21.04 -39.22 -16.32
CA ILE A 72 -22.03 -38.23 -16.78
C ILE A 72 -22.85 -38.85 -17.92
N ASN A 73 -24.14 -39.04 -17.69
CA ASN A 73 -25.11 -39.40 -18.74
C ASN A 73 -25.67 -38.12 -19.37
N GLY A 74 -24.98 -37.58 -20.36
CA GLY A 74 -25.36 -36.34 -21.04
C GLY A 74 -24.15 -35.52 -21.49
N VAL A 75 -24.33 -34.20 -21.61
CA VAL A 75 -23.27 -33.29 -22.05
C VAL A 75 -22.21 -33.15 -20.95
N ILE A 76 -20.98 -33.62 -21.24
CA ILE A 76 -19.86 -33.62 -20.29
C ILE A 76 -19.61 -32.23 -19.71
N ARG A 77 -19.65 -31.19 -20.55
CA ARG A 77 -19.41 -29.80 -20.12
C ARG A 77 -20.42 -29.32 -19.07
N THR A 78 -21.71 -29.57 -19.27
CA THR A 78 -22.75 -29.11 -18.33
C THR A 78 -22.81 -29.98 -17.07
N GLY A 79 -22.59 -31.29 -17.20
CA GLY A 79 -22.46 -32.19 -16.06
C GLY A 79 -21.26 -31.82 -15.17
N THR A 80 -20.09 -31.60 -15.77
CA THR A 80 -18.87 -31.18 -15.06
C THR A 80 -19.06 -29.84 -14.38
N ALA A 81 -19.66 -28.86 -15.08
CA ALA A 81 -19.97 -27.55 -14.49
C ALA A 81 -20.94 -27.65 -13.30
N THR A 82 -21.88 -28.60 -13.33
CA THR A 82 -22.84 -28.84 -12.25
C THR A 82 -22.14 -29.37 -10.99
N PHE A 83 -21.21 -30.32 -11.14
CA PHE A 83 -20.37 -30.80 -10.03
C PHE A 83 -19.46 -29.70 -9.49
N LYS A 84 -18.83 -28.90 -10.36
CA LYS A 84 -18.01 -27.75 -9.96
C LYS A 84 -18.79 -26.75 -9.10
N GLN A 85 -20.02 -26.44 -9.50
CA GLN A 85 -20.89 -25.54 -8.73
C GLN A 85 -21.26 -26.12 -7.36
N ALA A 86 -21.59 -27.42 -7.30
CA ALA A 86 -21.90 -28.09 -6.03
C ALA A 86 -20.69 -28.09 -5.09
N LEU A 87 -19.49 -28.41 -5.60
CA LEU A 87 -18.26 -28.38 -4.82
C LEU A 87 -17.94 -26.98 -4.30
N LYS A 88 -18.12 -25.93 -5.11
CA LYS A 88 -17.92 -24.54 -4.69
C LYS A 88 -18.86 -24.14 -3.55
N LEU A 89 -20.13 -24.50 -3.64
CA LEU A 89 -21.10 -24.23 -2.56
C LEU A 89 -20.73 -24.96 -1.27
N TYR A 90 -20.27 -26.21 -1.39
CA TYR A 90 -19.82 -26.98 -0.24
C TYR A 90 -18.56 -26.38 0.41
N ILE A 91 -17.61 -25.90 -0.39
CA ILE A 91 -16.43 -25.16 0.10
C ILE A 91 -16.88 -23.89 0.83
N SER A 92 -17.83 -23.11 0.29
CA SER A 92 -18.37 -21.93 0.97
C SER A 92 -19.00 -22.25 2.32
N PHE A 93 -19.73 -23.37 2.41
CA PHE A 93 -20.27 -23.88 3.68
C PHE A 93 -19.16 -24.20 4.69
N LEU A 94 -18.08 -24.87 4.26
CA LEU A 94 -16.95 -25.18 5.14
C LEU A 94 -16.21 -23.92 5.58
N VAL A 95 -16.03 -22.94 4.69
CA VAL A 95 -15.43 -21.64 5.02
C VAL A 95 -16.29 -20.91 6.05
N GLU A 96 -17.59 -20.75 5.82
CA GLU A 96 -18.49 -20.07 6.76
C GLU A 96 -18.59 -20.80 8.11
N GLY A 97 -18.61 -22.13 8.09
CA GLY A 97 -18.61 -22.97 9.30
C GLY A 97 -17.32 -22.83 10.10
N ASN A 98 -16.17 -22.79 9.42
CA ASN A 98 -14.87 -22.59 10.07
C ASN A 98 -14.71 -21.15 10.56
N SER A 99 -15.21 -20.16 9.82
CA SER A 99 -15.26 -18.76 10.26
C SER A 99 -16.11 -18.57 11.52
N LYS A 100 -17.26 -19.26 11.63
CA LYS A 100 -18.07 -19.26 12.87
C LYS A 100 -17.38 -19.99 14.03
N ALA A 101 -16.62 -21.06 13.76
CA ALA A 101 -15.86 -21.79 14.78
C ALA A 101 -14.60 -21.04 15.26
N ILE A 102 -14.04 -20.17 14.42
CA ILE A 102 -12.87 -19.32 14.69
C ILE A 102 -13.30 -17.93 15.23
N GLY A 103 -14.60 -17.69 15.43
CA GLY A 103 -15.09 -16.38 15.91
C GLY A 103 -14.97 -15.25 14.89
N LEU A 104 -14.73 -15.56 13.62
CA LEU A 104 -14.75 -14.61 12.50
C LEU A 104 -16.17 -14.50 11.94
N THR A 105 -17.08 -13.90 12.70
CA THR A 105 -18.25 -13.26 12.09
C THR A 105 -17.76 -12.02 11.33
N PRO A 106 -18.22 -11.75 10.09
CA PRO A 106 -18.10 -10.40 9.53
C PRO A 106 -18.65 -9.41 10.58
N LEU A 107 -18.05 -8.23 10.72
CA LEU A 107 -18.67 -7.13 11.45
C LEU A 107 -19.98 -6.75 10.73
N THR A 108 -21.05 -7.51 10.96
CA THR A 108 -22.40 -7.04 10.76
C THR A 108 -22.66 -6.10 11.93
N ASN A 109 -22.76 -4.80 11.64
CA ASN A 109 -23.27 -3.80 12.56
C ASN A 109 -24.68 -4.23 13.04
N THR A 110 -24.76 -5.11 14.04
CA THR A 110 -25.94 -5.26 14.88
C THR A 110 -25.80 -4.25 16.00
N PHE A 111 -26.08 -2.98 15.68
CA PHE A 111 -26.60 -2.08 16.70
C PHE A 111 -27.96 -2.65 17.08
N ASP A 112 -28.00 -3.32 18.23
CA ASP A 112 -29.23 -3.66 18.91
C ASP A 112 -29.98 -2.35 19.21
N GLN A 113 -31.09 -2.10 18.51
CA GLN A 113 -31.95 -0.93 18.70
C GLN A 113 -32.86 -1.10 19.92
N SER A 114 -32.31 -1.52 21.05
CA SER A 114 -33.08 -1.74 22.27
C SER A 114 -32.45 -1.17 23.53
N ASP A 115 -31.62 -0.12 23.45
CA ASP A 115 -31.44 0.79 24.59
C ASP A 115 -30.83 2.16 24.17
N THR A 116 -31.66 3.08 23.68
CA THR A 116 -31.23 4.45 23.34
C THR A 116 -31.22 5.39 24.54
N SER A 117 -30.96 4.87 25.76
CA SER A 117 -30.93 5.71 26.96
C SER A 117 -29.79 5.35 27.92
N LYS A 118 -28.55 5.34 27.43
CA LYS A 118 -27.28 5.68 28.15
C LYS A 118 -26.06 4.94 27.54
N VAL A 119 -25.56 5.34 26.37
CA VAL A 119 -24.11 5.29 26.10
C VAL A 119 -23.77 6.42 25.11
N LYS A 120 -23.31 7.54 25.65
CA LYS A 120 -22.45 8.48 24.94
C LYS A 120 -21.02 7.91 25.00
N GLU A 121 -20.28 8.13 23.91
CA GLU A 121 -18.90 7.71 23.61
C GLU A 121 -18.75 6.31 22.99
N ALA A 122 -19.08 6.22 21.70
CA ALA A 122 -18.46 5.22 20.84
C ALA A 122 -16.99 5.62 20.62
N THR A 123 -16.05 4.95 21.29
CA THR A 123 -14.62 5.02 20.97
C THR A 123 -14.43 4.66 19.49
N ALA A 124 -13.71 5.50 18.75
CA ALA A 124 -13.44 5.28 17.34
C ALA A 124 -12.78 3.90 17.12
N ILE A 125 -13.25 3.16 16.12
CA ILE A 125 -12.66 1.86 15.75
C ILE A 125 -11.43 2.12 14.88
N ASP A 126 -10.27 1.61 15.31
CA ASP A 126 -9.01 1.70 14.58
C ASP A 126 -8.56 0.31 14.10
N SER A 127 -8.28 0.16 12.80
CA SER A 127 -7.95 -1.14 12.20
C SER A 127 -6.58 -1.68 12.61
N TYR A 128 -5.60 -0.81 12.89
CA TYR A 128 -4.31 -1.22 13.43
C TYR A 128 -4.48 -1.72 14.86
N ALA A 129 -5.22 -0.98 15.68
CA ALA A 129 -5.52 -1.41 17.05
C ALA A 129 -6.22 -2.78 17.09
N LEU A 130 -7.24 -2.99 16.25
CA LEU A 130 -7.93 -4.28 16.15
C LEU A 130 -6.99 -5.42 15.76
N PHE A 131 -6.15 -5.21 14.74
CA PHE A 131 -5.24 -6.24 14.24
C PHE A 131 -4.18 -6.61 15.30
N LEU A 132 -3.54 -5.60 15.90
CA LEU A 132 -2.48 -5.82 16.88
C LEU A 132 -3.03 -6.44 18.16
N HIS A 133 -4.21 -6.01 18.63
CA HIS A 133 -4.89 -6.64 19.76
C HIS A 133 -5.24 -8.11 19.48
N HIS A 134 -5.77 -8.43 18.29
CA HIS A 134 -6.13 -9.81 17.93
C HIS A 134 -4.94 -10.77 18.00
N PHE A 135 -3.74 -10.32 17.60
CA PHE A 135 -2.53 -11.12 17.63
C PHE A 135 -1.67 -10.89 18.89
N ASN A 136 -2.16 -10.12 19.85
CA ASN A 136 -1.46 -9.77 21.08
C ASN A 136 -0.05 -9.18 20.81
N ILE A 137 0.03 -8.29 19.83
CA ILE A 137 1.23 -7.56 19.43
C ILE A 137 1.27 -6.23 20.18
N ASP A 138 2.36 -5.95 20.88
CA ASP A 138 2.57 -4.67 21.54
C ASP A 138 2.83 -3.54 20.52
N ASN A 139 2.25 -2.36 20.77
CA ASN A 139 2.37 -1.20 19.88
C ASN A 139 3.83 -0.77 19.71
N THR A 140 4.61 -0.82 20.80
CA THR A 140 6.03 -0.45 20.81
C THR A 140 6.84 -1.41 19.97
N ASP A 141 6.58 -2.71 20.08
CA ASP A 141 7.23 -3.73 19.26
C ASP A 141 6.90 -3.55 17.78
N PHE A 142 5.64 -3.22 17.47
CA PHE A 142 5.22 -2.88 16.11
C PHE A 142 5.96 -1.66 15.57
N TYR A 143 6.01 -0.54 16.31
CA TYR A 143 6.75 0.65 15.87
C TYR A 143 8.24 0.38 15.71
N ASN A 144 8.86 -0.30 16.67
CA ASN A 144 10.26 -0.68 16.63
C ASN A 144 10.58 -1.56 15.43
N PHE A 145 9.69 -2.51 15.10
CA PHE A 145 9.84 -3.33 13.91
C PHE A 145 9.85 -2.46 12.64
N GLY A 146 8.92 -1.51 12.52
CA GLY A 146 8.86 -0.60 11.36
C GLY A 146 10.13 0.23 11.19
N ILE A 147 10.63 0.83 12.27
CA ILE A 147 11.84 1.65 12.27
C ILE A 147 13.07 0.79 11.94
N LYS A 148 13.25 -0.33 12.65
CA LYS A 148 14.42 -1.22 12.50
C LYS A 148 14.52 -1.87 11.12
N ASN A 149 13.38 -2.15 10.50
CA ASN A 149 13.34 -2.78 9.17
C ASN A 149 13.22 -1.75 8.04
N THR A 150 13.22 -0.45 8.34
CA THR A 150 13.39 0.58 7.32
C THR A 150 14.86 0.65 6.91
N ILE A 151 15.12 0.61 5.61
CA ILE A 151 16.47 0.60 5.07
C ILE A 151 16.85 2.03 4.65
N PHE A 152 17.94 2.52 5.25
CA PHE A 152 18.52 3.83 4.98
C PHE A 152 19.85 3.70 4.25
N ALA A 153 20.29 4.78 3.60
CA ALA A 153 21.65 4.86 3.09
C ALA A 153 22.68 4.86 4.23
N ASN A 154 23.87 4.32 3.94
CA ASN A 154 25.02 4.45 4.84
C ASN A 154 25.49 5.92 4.90
N ILE A 155 25.92 6.40 6.07
CA ILE A 155 26.35 7.78 6.31
C ILE A 155 27.45 8.23 5.34
N THR A 156 28.44 7.38 5.03
CA THR A 156 29.53 7.74 4.11
C THR A 156 29.04 7.96 2.67
N ILE A 157 28.11 7.11 2.22
CA ILE A 157 27.49 7.24 0.90
C ILE A 157 26.59 8.47 0.87
N ALA A 158 25.78 8.68 1.91
CA ALA A 158 24.93 9.85 2.05
C ALA A 158 25.74 11.16 2.02
N ASN A 159 26.89 11.20 2.70
CA ASN A 159 27.78 12.36 2.70
C ASN A 159 28.34 12.67 1.31
N THR A 160 28.86 11.67 0.62
CA THR A 160 29.40 11.84 -0.74
C THR A 160 28.32 12.34 -1.69
N GLN A 161 27.11 11.77 -1.60
CA GLN A 161 25.99 12.20 -2.43
C GLN A 161 25.52 13.61 -2.08
N TRP A 162 25.45 13.94 -0.79
CA TRP A 162 24.98 15.24 -0.30
C TRP A 162 25.85 16.39 -0.81
N GLU A 163 27.18 16.27 -0.69
CA GLU A 163 28.11 17.25 -1.25
C GLU A 163 27.97 17.36 -2.77
N SER A 164 27.77 16.24 -3.46
CA SER A 164 27.53 16.25 -4.91
C SER A 164 26.23 16.98 -5.28
N LEU A 165 25.14 16.80 -4.52
CA LEU A 165 23.86 17.47 -4.79
C LEU A 165 23.95 18.98 -4.59
N LYS A 166 24.56 19.44 -3.49
CA LYS A 166 24.80 20.87 -3.25
C LYS A 166 25.62 21.49 -4.38
N ASN A 167 26.71 20.84 -4.77
CA ASN A 167 27.55 21.31 -5.88
C ASN A 167 26.79 21.37 -7.20
N LYS A 168 26.00 20.34 -7.53
CA LYS A 168 25.17 20.32 -8.74
C LYS A 168 24.19 21.47 -8.78
N LEU A 169 23.54 21.77 -7.65
CA LEU A 169 22.57 22.85 -7.55
C LEU A 169 23.21 24.20 -7.89
N VAL A 170 24.36 24.52 -7.30
CA VAL A 170 25.01 25.83 -7.47
C VAL A 170 25.85 25.93 -8.75
N SER A 171 26.22 24.81 -9.38
CA SER A 171 27.03 24.77 -10.60
C SER A 171 26.20 24.56 -11.87
N ASN A 172 24.90 24.89 -11.85
CA ASN A 172 23.97 24.71 -12.98
C ASN A 172 23.99 23.30 -13.61
N GLN A 173 24.08 22.26 -12.78
CA GLN A 173 23.96 20.87 -13.24
C GLN A 173 22.55 20.34 -13.00
N GLN A 174 22.20 19.30 -13.75
CA GLN A 174 20.87 18.72 -13.72
C GLN A 174 20.57 18.05 -12.38
N LEU A 175 19.40 18.39 -11.83
CA LEU A 175 18.72 17.75 -10.71
C LEU A 175 17.23 17.59 -11.05
N ALA A 176 16.54 16.71 -10.35
CA ALA A 176 15.13 16.45 -10.54
C ALA A 176 14.29 16.96 -9.36
N ILE A 177 13.01 17.23 -9.63
CA ILE A 177 11.97 17.50 -8.64
C ILE A 177 10.69 16.74 -8.99
N ARG A 178 9.83 16.50 -8.00
CA ARG A 178 8.47 16.02 -8.26
C ARG A 178 7.62 17.10 -8.94
N GLY A 179 6.70 16.69 -9.83
CA GLY A 179 5.77 17.62 -10.45
C GLY A 179 4.91 18.39 -9.43
N TYR A 180 4.66 19.67 -9.72
CA TYR A 180 3.85 20.57 -8.88
C TYR A 180 2.45 20.82 -9.47
N GLY A 181 1.43 20.76 -8.62
CA GLY A 181 0.03 20.79 -9.03
C GLY A 181 -0.45 19.47 -9.66
N ARG A 182 -1.74 19.43 -10.01
CA ARG A 182 -2.35 18.25 -10.65
C ARG A 182 -1.62 17.96 -11.96
N GLN A 183 -1.09 16.74 -12.08
CA GLN A 183 -0.31 16.30 -13.25
C GLN A 183 0.94 17.16 -13.56
N GLY A 184 1.44 17.95 -12.61
CA GLY A 184 2.64 18.76 -12.81
C GLY A 184 2.43 20.06 -13.61
N ILE A 185 1.18 20.49 -13.83
CA ILE A 185 0.86 21.67 -14.65
C ILE A 185 1.53 22.96 -14.18
N ASN A 186 1.84 23.07 -12.88
CA ASN A 186 2.45 24.27 -12.29
C ASN A 186 3.96 24.12 -12.08
N THR A 187 4.59 23.04 -12.53
CA THR A 187 6.02 22.77 -12.27
C THR A 187 6.94 23.88 -12.78
N ALA A 188 6.55 24.60 -13.83
CA ALA A 188 7.29 25.74 -14.36
C ALA A 188 7.61 26.81 -13.29
N LEU A 189 6.73 27.04 -12.30
CA LEU A 189 6.98 28.00 -11.21
C LEU A 189 8.20 27.61 -10.37
N TYR A 190 8.37 26.32 -10.08
CA TYR A 190 9.55 25.84 -9.36
C TYR A 190 10.81 25.90 -10.23
N LEU A 191 10.72 25.61 -11.52
CA LEU A 191 11.88 25.70 -12.42
C LEU A 191 12.39 27.14 -12.51
N GLU A 192 11.49 28.11 -12.67
CA GLU A 192 11.84 29.53 -12.68
C GLU A 192 12.35 30.01 -11.31
N LEU A 193 11.78 29.51 -10.21
CA LEU A 193 12.30 29.78 -8.88
C LEU A 193 13.74 29.29 -8.74
N TYR A 194 14.09 28.11 -9.24
CA TYR A 194 15.45 27.59 -9.10
C TYR A 194 16.47 28.25 -10.03
N GLU A 195 16.05 28.68 -11.21
CA GLU A 195 16.84 29.58 -12.03
C GLU A 195 17.10 30.89 -11.29
N TYR A 196 16.08 31.44 -10.62
CA TYR A 196 16.22 32.67 -9.83
C TYR A 196 17.08 32.52 -8.57
N LEU A 197 16.91 31.42 -7.82
CA LEU A 197 17.61 31.18 -6.56
C LEU A 197 19.06 30.71 -6.75
N PHE A 198 19.36 29.97 -7.79
CA PHE A 198 20.67 29.31 -7.92
C PHE A 198 21.34 29.52 -9.27
N ASN A 199 20.73 30.30 -10.17
CA ASN A 199 21.13 30.38 -11.56
C ASN A 199 21.19 28.97 -12.21
N ASN A 200 20.29 28.08 -11.76
CA ASN A 200 20.21 26.71 -12.23
C ASN A 200 18.96 26.50 -13.09
N ASN A 201 19.15 26.48 -14.40
CA ASN A 201 18.09 26.23 -15.39
C ASN A 201 18.08 24.76 -15.89
N LYS A 202 18.79 23.87 -15.20
CA LYS A 202 18.87 22.43 -15.48
C LYS A 202 18.05 21.58 -14.52
N ILE A 203 17.29 22.19 -13.61
CA ILE A 203 16.31 21.45 -12.82
C ILE A 203 15.20 20.93 -13.74
N ILE A 204 14.83 19.66 -13.61
CA ILE A 204 13.80 19.01 -14.42
C ILE A 204 12.71 18.38 -13.57
N GLN A 205 11.52 18.20 -14.15
CA GLN A 205 10.50 17.34 -13.56
C GLN A 205 10.90 15.88 -13.70
N ASP A 206 10.82 15.11 -12.61
CA ASP A 206 11.05 13.66 -12.64
C ASP A 206 9.95 12.95 -13.46
N PRO A 207 10.31 12.07 -14.41
CA PRO A 207 9.34 11.48 -15.34
C PRO A 207 8.31 10.58 -14.68
N THR A 208 8.60 10.04 -13.49
CA THR A 208 7.67 9.15 -12.75
C THR A 208 7.30 9.69 -11.38
N ASN A 209 7.71 10.93 -11.06
CA ASN A 209 7.68 11.52 -9.73
C ASN A 209 8.46 10.73 -8.65
N ASN A 210 9.25 9.73 -9.05
CA ASN A 210 10.00 8.85 -8.15
C ASN A 210 11.20 8.12 -8.80
N ASN A 211 11.59 8.47 -10.03
CA ASN A 211 12.65 7.76 -10.74
C ASN A 211 14.03 8.07 -10.14
N ALA A 212 14.35 9.35 -9.96
CA ALA A 212 15.58 9.78 -9.31
C ALA A 212 15.69 9.25 -7.86
N PRO A 213 14.67 9.40 -6.97
CA PRO A 213 14.73 8.83 -5.64
C PRO A 213 15.00 7.32 -5.62
N ARG A 214 14.26 6.54 -6.43
CA ARG A 214 14.44 5.08 -6.53
C ARG A 214 15.83 4.69 -6.99
N ARG A 215 16.35 5.35 -8.03
CA ARG A 215 17.71 5.12 -8.53
C ARG A 215 18.75 5.44 -7.45
N ASN A 216 18.61 6.57 -6.78
CA ASN A 216 19.57 7.05 -5.81
C ASN A 216 19.62 6.13 -4.57
N ILE A 217 18.46 5.77 -4.00
CA ILE A 217 18.43 4.88 -2.82
C ILE A 217 18.85 3.44 -3.16
N GLN A 218 18.51 2.94 -4.36
CA GLN A 218 18.99 1.64 -4.81
C GLN A 218 20.52 1.64 -4.93
N SER A 219 21.10 2.70 -5.50
CA SER A 219 22.56 2.83 -5.62
C SER A 219 23.23 2.94 -4.25
N ALA A 220 22.58 3.61 -3.29
CA ALA A 220 23.13 3.83 -1.96
C ALA A 220 23.01 2.65 -1.00
N THR A 221 22.04 1.76 -1.22
CA THR A 221 21.74 0.62 -0.32
C THR A 221 22.06 -0.74 -0.94
N GLY A 222 22.19 -0.82 -2.28
CA GLY A 222 22.28 -2.08 -3.01
C GLY A 222 20.94 -2.81 -3.18
N TYR A 223 19.85 -2.29 -2.62
CA TYR A 223 18.54 -2.93 -2.69
C TYR A 223 17.65 -2.35 -3.79
N ALA A 224 17.12 -3.24 -4.60
CA ALA A 224 16.20 -2.99 -5.70
C ALA A 224 14.84 -3.63 -5.39
N ILE A 225 13.82 -2.78 -5.30
CA ILE A 225 12.43 -3.19 -5.08
C ILE A 225 11.98 -4.15 -6.18
N ASN A 226 11.30 -5.23 -5.79
CA ASN A 226 10.83 -6.33 -6.64
C ASN A 226 11.95 -7.11 -7.35
N LYS A 227 13.19 -7.02 -6.85
CA LYS A 227 14.32 -7.83 -7.32
C LYS A 227 14.98 -8.59 -6.17
N ASN A 228 15.53 -7.87 -5.19
CA ASN A 228 16.19 -8.46 -4.02
C ASN A 228 15.53 -8.05 -2.69
N ILE A 229 14.59 -7.11 -2.71
CA ILE A 229 13.65 -6.85 -1.61
C ILE A 229 12.22 -6.81 -2.15
N PHE A 230 11.28 -7.29 -1.34
CA PHE A 230 9.87 -7.39 -1.68
C PHE A 230 9.02 -6.75 -0.59
N ASN A 231 7.88 -6.17 -0.97
CA ASN A 231 6.98 -5.47 -0.04
C ASN A 231 7.64 -4.27 0.67
N TYR A 232 8.54 -3.59 -0.02
CA TYR A 232 9.09 -2.30 0.36
C TYR A 232 8.62 -1.19 -0.59
N GLN A 233 8.63 0.03 -0.09
CA GLN A 233 8.29 1.25 -0.82
C GLN A 233 9.39 2.29 -0.63
N CYS A 234 9.70 3.04 -1.70
CA CYS A 234 10.59 4.19 -1.63
C CYS A 234 9.78 5.40 -1.14
N SER A 235 10.18 5.98 -0.01
CA SER A 235 9.49 7.10 0.65
C SER A 235 10.46 8.23 1.03
N HIS A 236 9.95 9.46 1.08
CA HIS A 236 10.66 10.64 1.55
C HIS A 236 10.36 10.87 3.03
N VAL A 237 11.38 10.94 3.89
CA VAL A 237 11.20 11.01 5.35
C VAL A 237 10.51 12.31 5.76
N PHE A 238 10.95 13.44 5.22
CA PHE A 238 10.45 14.78 5.57
C PHE A 238 9.62 15.41 4.44
N GLY A 239 9.22 14.62 3.44
CA GLY A 239 8.56 15.12 2.24
C GLY A 239 9.47 16.05 1.43
N LYS A 240 9.01 17.28 1.21
CA LYS A 240 9.73 18.35 0.49
C LYS A 240 10.21 17.92 -0.91
N THR A 241 9.29 17.32 -1.67
CA THR A 241 9.60 16.66 -2.95
C THR A 241 9.81 17.62 -4.12
N LYS A 242 9.52 18.91 -3.95
CA LYS A 242 9.75 19.94 -4.97
C LYS A 242 11.07 20.66 -4.72
N ASN A 243 11.71 20.47 -3.56
CA ASN A 243 13.08 20.88 -3.28
C ASN A 243 14.09 19.97 -4.01
N PRO A 244 14.97 20.49 -4.89
CA PRO A 244 15.88 19.68 -5.70
C PRO A 244 16.96 18.96 -4.89
N LEU A 245 17.30 19.48 -3.70
CA LEU A 245 18.22 18.81 -2.78
C LEU A 245 17.51 17.64 -2.09
N LEU A 246 16.37 17.92 -1.44
CA LEU A 246 15.68 16.92 -0.61
C LEU A 246 14.95 15.85 -1.42
N PHE A 247 14.56 16.14 -2.66
CA PHE A 247 13.96 15.15 -3.53
C PHE A 247 14.92 14.02 -3.88
N GLU A 248 16.21 14.32 -4.02
CA GLU A 248 17.24 13.35 -4.45
C GLU A 248 18.16 12.85 -3.33
N ALA A 249 18.20 13.54 -2.18
CA ALA A 249 19.07 13.22 -1.05
C ALA A 249 18.74 11.88 -0.41
N VAL A 250 19.68 10.93 -0.41
CA VAL A 250 19.48 9.59 0.16
C VAL A 250 19.40 9.56 1.68
N TRP A 251 19.73 10.67 2.36
CA TRP A 251 19.45 10.83 3.78
C TRP A 251 17.98 11.23 4.04
N ASN A 252 17.28 11.79 3.05
CA ASN A 252 15.84 12.08 3.10
C ASN A 252 15.01 11.00 2.37
N ILE A 253 15.62 9.93 1.87
CA ILE A 253 14.93 8.83 1.17
C ILE A 253 15.19 7.53 1.92
N CYS A 254 14.17 6.69 2.05
CA CYS A 254 14.29 5.37 2.66
C CYS A 254 13.49 4.31 1.88
N LEU A 255 13.81 3.04 2.16
CA LEU A 255 12.98 1.91 1.76
C LEU A 255 12.24 1.41 3.01
N ILE A 256 10.98 1.78 3.13
CA ILE A 256 10.11 1.41 4.26
C ILE A 256 9.30 0.16 3.92
N PRO A 257 9.08 -0.78 4.85
CA PRO A 257 8.17 -1.90 4.59
C PRO A 257 6.75 -1.37 4.31
N LYS A 258 6.08 -1.89 3.27
CA LYS A 258 4.79 -1.40 2.79
C LYS A 258 3.68 -1.37 3.85
N MET A 259 3.77 -2.23 4.86
CA MET A 259 2.81 -2.23 5.97
C MET A 259 2.89 -0.97 6.85
N TYR A 260 4.01 -0.23 6.82
CA TYR A 260 4.19 1.04 7.54
C TYR A 260 4.07 2.26 6.62
N ASP A 261 4.04 2.08 5.29
CA ASP A 261 3.89 3.18 4.33
C ASP A 261 2.65 4.05 4.63
N PRO A 262 1.46 3.48 4.92
CA PRO A 262 0.29 4.28 5.27
C PRO A 262 0.47 5.08 6.57
N LEU A 263 1.32 4.64 7.51
CA LEU A 263 1.62 5.36 8.75
C LEU A 263 2.56 6.54 8.52
N THR A 264 3.25 6.59 7.38
CA THR A 264 4.10 7.73 6.98
C THR A 264 3.44 8.67 5.98
N GLY A 265 2.31 8.26 5.39
CA GLY A 265 1.59 9.00 4.37
C GLY A 265 0.37 9.77 4.88
N HIS A 266 -0.41 10.29 3.94
CA HIS A 266 -1.69 10.96 4.20
C HIS A 266 -2.90 9.99 4.19
N GLU A 267 -2.62 8.69 4.13
CA GLU A 267 -3.63 7.63 3.98
C GLU A 267 -4.20 7.19 5.33
N THR A 268 -3.44 7.37 6.42
CA THR A 268 -3.86 7.03 7.79
C THR A 268 -4.01 8.28 8.63
N THR A 269 -5.03 8.30 9.50
CA THR A 269 -5.25 9.35 10.51
C THR A 269 -5.35 8.73 11.90
N GLY A 270 -5.31 9.55 12.95
CA GLY A 270 -5.40 9.09 14.34
C GLY A 270 -4.05 9.03 15.05
N ASP A 271 -4.01 8.29 16.16
CA ASP A 271 -2.85 8.29 17.06
C ASP A 271 -1.71 7.41 16.55
N TRP A 272 -2.00 6.29 15.88
CA TRP A 272 -1.01 5.39 15.28
C TRP A 272 -0.02 6.06 14.32
N PRO A 273 -0.47 6.78 13.26
CA PRO A 273 0.47 7.49 12.38
C PRO A 273 1.22 8.59 13.16
N ARG A 274 0.58 9.27 14.12
CA ARG A 274 1.21 10.34 14.90
C ARG A 274 2.35 9.81 15.77
N GLU A 275 2.10 8.73 16.50
CA GLU A 275 3.08 8.09 17.39
C GLU A 275 4.23 7.48 16.58
N PHE A 276 3.91 6.72 15.52
CA PHE A 276 4.92 6.14 14.65
C PHE A 276 5.79 7.22 13.97
N GLN A 277 5.18 8.26 13.40
CA GLN A 277 5.92 9.36 12.77
C GLN A 277 6.81 10.08 13.78
N GLY A 278 6.33 10.32 15.01
CA GLY A 278 7.15 10.93 16.06
C GLY A 278 8.41 10.12 16.38
N LEU A 279 8.27 8.80 16.55
CA LEU A 279 9.40 7.91 16.80
C LEU A 279 10.32 7.77 15.57
N PHE A 280 9.73 7.66 14.38
CA PHE A 280 10.45 7.52 13.11
C PHE A 280 11.26 8.78 12.78
N HIS A 281 10.66 9.96 12.86
CA HIS A 281 11.34 11.24 12.63
C HIS A 281 12.43 11.47 13.66
N LYS A 282 12.20 11.15 14.94
CA LYS A 282 13.25 11.24 15.97
C LYS A 282 14.45 10.35 15.63
N TYR A 283 14.21 9.09 15.27
CA TYR A 283 15.27 8.16 14.88
C TYR A 283 16.06 8.68 13.67
N VAL A 284 15.36 9.14 12.63
CA VAL A 284 16.04 9.65 11.41
C VAL A 284 16.77 10.94 11.70
N PHE A 285 16.20 11.84 12.52
CA PHE A 285 16.85 13.07 12.92
C PHE A 285 18.17 12.80 13.64
N GLU A 286 18.19 11.86 14.58
CA GLU A 286 19.41 11.47 15.30
C GLU A 286 20.44 10.84 14.34
N TYR A 287 19.99 9.93 13.46
CA TYR A 287 20.88 9.21 12.53
C TYR A 287 21.50 10.12 11.45
N PHE A 288 20.75 11.11 10.96
CA PHE A 288 21.19 12.03 9.90
C PHE A 288 21.36 13.48 10.36
N LYS A 289 21.58 13.69 11.66
CA LYS A 289 21.67 15.02 12.27
C LYS A 289 22.58 15.99 11.53
N ALA A 290 23.78 15.54 11.17
CA ALA A 290 24.76 16.39 10.47
C ALA A 290 24.24 16.90 9.11
N PHE A 291 23.49 16.09 8.36
CA PHE A 291 22.92 16.48 7.08
C PHE A 291 21.74 17.45 7.24
N ILE A 292 20.93 17.24 8.27
CA ILE A 292 19.80 18.11 8.61
C ILE A 292 20.32 19.48 9.05
N ASP A 293 21.32 19.51 9.94
CA ASP A 293 21.94 20.75 10.40
C ASP A 293 22.60 21.50 9.22
N ASP A 294 23.30 20.80 8.32
CA ASP A 294 23.88 21.40 7.13
C ASP A 294 22.83 21.93 6.14
N PHE A 295 21.72 21.21 5.92
CA PHE A 295 20.60 21.70 5.11
C PHE A 295 19.97 22.97 5.70
N ASN A 296 19.75 22.98 7.02
CA ASN A 296 19.23 24.16 7.72
C ASN A 296 20.19 25.35 7.61
N ASN A 297 21.50 25.12 7.76
CA ASN A 297 22.52 26.14 7.55
C ASN A 297 22.56 26.63 6.10
N PHE A 298 22.39 25.74 5.12
CA PHE A 298 22.32 26.09 3.70
C PHE A 298 21.16 27.06 3.41
N ILE A 299 19.98 26.82 4.00
CA ILE A 299 18.82 27.71 3.87
C ILE A 299 19.16 29.12 4.37
N LEU A 300 19.75 29.20 5.57
CA LEU A 300 20.10 30.47 6.20
C LEU A 300 21.19 31.20 5.41
N SER A 301 22.26 30.50 5.02
CA SER A 301 23.40 31.10 4.32
C SER A 301 23.04 31.66 2.94
N HIS A 302 22.01 31.10 2.29
CA HIS A 302 21.53 31.55 0.98
C HIS A 302 20.35 32.52 1.05
N ASN A 303 19.89 32.91 2.26
CA ASN A 303 18.75 33.80 2.48
C ASN A 303 17.50 33.37 1.70
N ILE A 304 17.23 32.05 1.67
CA ILE A 304 16.23 31.47 0.76
C ILE A 304 14.83 32.10 0.93
N GLU A 305 14.37 32.29 2.17
CA GLU A 305 13.06 32.89 2.45
C GLU A 305 12.91 34.30 1.85
N SER A 306 13.91 35.18 2.08
CA SER A 306 13.90 36.54 1.54
C SER A 306 13.87 36.53 0.00
N ARG A 307 14.62 35.61 -0.60
CA ARG A 307 14.71 35.49 -2.06
C ARG A 307 13.46 34.88 -2.69
N ILE A 308 12.76 33.96 -2.01
CA ILE A 308 11.43 33.48 -2.42
C ILE A 308 10.43 34.63 -2.40
N ASN A 309 10.41 35.44 -1.34
CA ASN A 309 9.54 36.61 -1.25
C ASN A 309 9.80 37.60 -2.40
N HIS A 310 11.08 37.88 -2.69
CA HIS A 310 11.44 38.76 -3.80
C HIS A 310 11.08 38.17 -5.18
N PHE A 311 11.24 36.85 -5.38
CA PHE A 311 10.76 36.18 -6.59
C PHE A 311 9.26 36.41 -6.78
N VAL A 312 8.45 36.17 -5.75
CA VAL A 312 7.00 36.37 -5.81
C VAL A 312 6.67 37.81 -6.19
N THR A 313 7.26 38.81 -5.52
CA THR A 313 7.05 40.22 -5.86
C THR A 313 7.43 40.56 -7.30
N LYS A 314 8.58 40.05 -7.78
CA LYS A 314 9.07 40.31 -9.14
C LYS A 314 8.16 39.73 -10.22
N PHE A 315 7.48 38.62 -9.94
CA PHE A 315 6.68 37.87 -10.91
C PHE A 315 5.16 38.07 -10.77
N LEU A 316 4.71 39.01 -9.94
CA LEU A 316 3.29 39.35 -9.74
C LEU A 316 2.57 39.75 -11.03
N THR A 317 3.26 40.31 -12.02
CA THR A 317 2.67 40.73 -13.30
C THR A 317 2.61 39.60 -14.34
N LYS A 318 3.37 38.51 -14.12
CA LYS A 318 3.47 37.39 -15.07
C LYS A 318 2.43 36.29 -14.78
N TYR A 319 2.06 36.11 -13.51
CA TYR A 319 1.18 35.04 -13.06
C TYR A 319 -0.09 35.56 -12.39
N ASP A 320 -1.10 34.71 -12.34
CA ASP A 320 -2.26 34.95 -11.49
C ASP A 320 -1.84 35.14 -10.03
N SER A 321 -2.33 36.20 -9.40
CA SER A 321 -1.93 36.61 -8.05
C SER A 321 -2.25 35.53 -7.01
N LYS A 322 -3.43 34.87 -7.11
CA LYS A 322 -3.83 33.83 -6.17
C LYS A 322 -2.94 32.59 -6.32
N LEU A 323 -2.64 32.19 -7.54
CA LEU A 323 -1.69 31.10 -7.82
C LEU A 323 -0.32 31.41 -7.22
N LEU A 324 0.20 32.63 -7.40
CA LEU A 324 1.53 33.00 -6.94
C LEU A 324 1.63 33.07 -5.41
N MET A 325 0.56 33.52 -4.73
CA MET A 325 0.50 33.51 -3.26
C MET A 325 0.42 32.09 -2.70
N ASN A 326 -0.35 31.19 -3.31
CA ASN A 326 -0.35 29.78 -2.92
C ASN A 326 1.03 29.13 -3.15
N PHE A 327 1.65 29.43 -4.30
CA PHE A 327 3.00 28.97 -4.62
C PHE A 327 4.02 29.47 -3.61
N LYS A 328 3.91 30.71 -3.14
CA LYS A 328 4.79 31.26 -2.11
C LYS A 328 4.78 30.38 -0.86
N GLU A 329 3.60 30.08 -0.32
CA GLU A 329 3.46 29.27 0.90
C GLU A 329 4.01 27.85 0.68
N ASP A 330 3.73 27.25 -0.48
CA ASP A 330 4.28 25.94 -0.83
C ASP A 330 5.81 25.98 -0.95
N ALA A 331 6.38 26.99 -1.61
CA ALA A 331 7.82 27.14 -1.78
C ALA A 331 8.53 27.39 -0.44
N LEU A 332 7.95 28.20 0.44
CA LEU A 332 8.44 28.40 1.80
C LEU A 332 8.39 27.10 2.61
N SER A 333 7.32 26.31 2.47
CA SER A 333 7.21 24.99 3.10
C SER A 333 8.27 24.00 2.60
N GLU A 334 8.52 23.96 1.29
CA GLU A 334 9.54 23.10 0.66
C GLU A 334 10.98 23.47 1.08
N TRP A 335 11.21 24.73 1.48
CA TRP A 335 12.50 25.24 1.98
C TRP A 335 12.52 25.53 3.48
N ALA A 336 11.48 25.15 4.22
CA ALA A 336 11.47 25.31 5.66
C ALA A 336 12.51 24.39 6.32
N MET A 337 13.16 24.87 7.38
CA MET A 337 14.09 24.07 8.18
C MET A 337 13.43 22.81 8.70
N ILE A 338 14.18 21.71 8.74
CA ILE A 338 13.77 20.46 9.36
C ILE A 338 14.05 20.57 10.87
N LYS A 339 13.07 20.24 11.70
CA LYS A 339 13.10 20.40 13.15
C LYS A 339 13.08 19.08 13.88
#